data_AF-A0A661KWX0-F1
#
_entry.id   AF-A0A661KWX0-F1
#
_cell.length_a   1.000
_cell.length_b   1.000
_cell.length_c   1.000
_cell.angle_alpha   90.00
_cell.angle_beta   90.00
_cell.angle_gamma   90.00
#
_symmetry.space_group_name_H-M   'P 1'
#
loop_
_entity.id
_entity.type
_entity.pdbx_description
1 polymer ?
#
loop_
_entity_poly.entity_id
_entity_poly.type
_entity_poly.pdbx_seq_one_letter_code
_entity_poly.pdbx_strand_id
1 'polypeptide(L)'
;MLLFKKRFVKPILEGKKWQTRRLKKPNVKVGGIYQCKTSRFSPHAFAKVKVTNIRKQRLSEITESEVKAEGMESKEEFIKLFKEIYNLSAESDPEVWVIEFHTVDQD
;
A
#
# COMPACT_ATOMS: atom_id res chain seq x y z
N MET A 1 10.52 -6.51 2.69
CA MET A 1 10.51 -5.44 1.67
C MET A 1 9.08 -5.24 1.20
N LEU A 2 8.71 -4.00 0.90
CA LEU A 2 7.44 -3.66 0.25
C LEU A 2 7.71 -3.10 -1.14
N LEU A 3 7.00 -3.61 -2.15
CA LEU A 3 7.06 -3.10 -3.52
C LEU A 3 5.92 -2.14 -3.78
N PHE A 4 6.23 -1.05 -4.49
CA PHE A 4 5.27 -0.01 -4.87
C PHE A 4 5.45 0.38 -6.34
N LYS A 5 4.35 0.68 -7.03
CA LYS A 5 4.42 1.31 -8.36
C LYS A 5 5.02 2.72 -8.22
N LYS A 6 5.75 3.19 -9.24
CA LYS A 6 6.46 4.49 -9.24
C LYS A 6 5.58 5.67 -8.79
N ARG A 7 4.29 5.68 -9.16
CA ARG A 7 3.34 6.74 -8.79
C ARG A 7 3.19 6.95 -7.28
N PHE A 8 3.46 5.92 -6.46
CA PHE A 8 3.34 5.99 -5.02
C PHE A 8 4.62 6.44 -4.30
N VAL A 9 5.74 6.62 -5.02
CA VAL A 9 7.02 7.03 -4.40
C VAL A 9 6.89 8.39 -3.73
N LYS A 10 6.46 9.42 -4.48
CA LYS A 10 6.32 10.79 -3.96
C LYS A 10 5.30 10.86 -2.80
N PRO A 11 4.08 10.30 -2.90
CA PRO A 11 3.14 10.30 -1.77
C PRO A 11 3.67 9.62 -0.50
N ILE A 12 4.47 8.56 -0.61
CA ILE A 12 5.08 7.90 0.57
C ILE A 12 6.14 8.80 1.18
N LEU A 13 7.03 9.37 0.36
CA LEU A 13 8.08 10.28 0.84
C LEU A 13 7.51 11.54 1.52
N GLU A 14 6.36 12.04 1.04
CA GLU A 14 5.65 13.17 1.62
C GLU A 14 4.77 12.81 2.83
N GLY A 15 4.72 11.53 3.24
CA GLY A 15 3.86 11.07 4.34
C GLY A 15 2.36 11.06 4.03
N LYS A 16 1.96 11.42 2.81
CA LYS A 16 0.56 11.43 2.35
C LYS A 16 -0.01 10.02 2.16
N LYS A 17 0.86 9.05 1.83
CA LYS A 17 0.50 7.64 1.75
C LYS A 17 1.10 6.86 2.91
N TRP A 18 0.25 6.37 3.80
CA TRP A 18 0.62 5.61 4.99
C TRP A 18 -0.12 4.26 5.09
N GLN A 19 -0.91 3.90 4.07
CA GLN A 19 -1.61 2.63 3.96
C GLN A 19 -1.33 1.97 2.61
N THR A 20 -1.40 0.63 2.57
CA THR A 20 -1.42 -0.12 1.32
C THR A 20 -2.16 -1.45 1.40
N ARG A 21 -2.93 -1.81 0.36
CA ARG A 21 -3.63 -3.09 0.24
C ARG A 21 -2.93 -4.14 -0.61
N ARG A 22 -3.04 -5.41 -0.24
CA ARG A 22 -2.46 -6.57 -0.94
C ARG A 22 -3.46 -7.73 -1.01
N LEU A 23 -3.51 -8.44 -2.15
CA LEU A 23 -4.32 -9.67 -2.27
C LEU A 23 -3.76 -10.82 -1.43
N LYS A 24 -2.44 -10.99 -1.44
CA LYS A 24 -1.77 -12.05 -0.68
C LYS A 24 -1.32 -11.52 0.67
N LYS A 25 -1.31 -12.39 1.69
CA LYS A 25 -0.77 -12.07 3.01
C LYS A 25 0.66 -11.55 2.85
N PRO A 26 0.97 -10.34 3.32
CA PRO A 26 2.30 -9.77 3.18
C PRO A 26 3.27 -10.47 4.16
N ASN A 27 4.53 -10.65 3.73
CA ASN A 27 5.60 -11.12 4.61
C ASN A 27 6.22 -9.96 5.39
N VAL A 28 5.39 -9.30 6.21
CA VAL A 28 5.75 -8.21 7.12
C VAL A 28 5.06 -8.42 8.47
N LYS A 29 5.59 -7.82 9.53
CA LYS A 29 5.06 -7.89 10.89
C LYS A 29 4.90 -6.48 11.46
N VAL A 30 3.88 -6.29 12.29
CA VAL A 30 3.70 -5.07 13.07
C VAL A 30 4.96 -4.82 13.91
N GLY A 31 5.41 -3.56 13.96
CA GLY A 31 6.66 -3.13 14.60
C GLY A 31 7.91 -3.28 13.72
N GLY A 32 7.86 -4.07 12.66
CA GLY A 32 9.01 -4.30 11.76
C GLY A 32 9.27 -3.13 10.82
N ILE A 33 10.56 -2.89 10.53
CA ILE A 33 11.03 -1.89 9.56
C ILE A 33 11.36 -2.58 8.23
N TYR A 34 10.85 -2.04 7.13
CA TYR A 34 11.00 -2.63 5.80
C TYR A 34 11.39 -1.58 4.76
N GLN A 35 12.30 -1.97 3.86
CA GLN A 35 12.63 -1.19 2.66
C GLN A 35 11.45 -1.13 1.69
N CYS A 36 11.22 0.05 1.12
CA CYS A 36 10.30 0.30 0.02
C CYS A 36 11.07 0.41 -1.31
N LYS A 37 10.68 -0.37 -2.31
CA LYS A 37 11.32 -0.38 -3.64
C LYS A 37 10.29 -0.32 -4.77
N THR A 38 10.71 0.15 -5.94
CA THR A 38 9.86 0.17 -7.15
C THR A 38 9.97 -1.12 -7.98
N SER A 39 11.01 -1.91 -7.76
CA SER A 39 11.23 -3.22 -8.37
C SER A 39 12.02 -4.11 -7.42
N ARG A 40 11.82 -5.42 -7.53
CA ARG A 40 12.49 -6.44 -6.70
C ARG A 40 14.02 -6.40 -6.83
N PHE A 41 14.51 -6.10 -8.03
CA PHE A 41 15.94 -6.04 -8.34
C PHE A 41 16.53 -4.63 -8.27
N SER A 42 15.75 -3.63 -7.85
CA SER A 42 16.31 -2.29 -7.69
C SER A 42 17.36 -2.31 -6.56
N PRO A 43 18.59 -1.83 -6.81
CA PRO A 43 19.61 -1.76 -5.75
C PRO A 43 19.22 -0.75 -4.68
N HIS A 44 18.46 0.30 -5.03
CA HIS A 44 18.12 1.39 -4.14
C HIS A 44 16.70 1.26 -3.56
N ALA A 45 16.60 1.39 -2.24
CA ALA A 45 15.32 1.64 -1.59
C ALA A 45 15.04 3.15 -1.60
N PHE A 46 13.82 3.54 -1.97
CA PHE A 46 13.43 4.95 -1.95
C PHE A 46 13.00 5.40 -0.54
N ALA A 47 12.56 4.47 0.31
CA ALA A 47 12.18 4.74 1.69
C ALA A 47 12.38 3.51 2.58
N LYS A 48 12.37 3.73 3.89
CA LYS A 48 12.13 2.71 4.91
C LYS A 48 10.82 3.06 5.60
N VAL A 49 10.03 2.05 5.97
CA VAL A 49 8.77 2.24 6.70
C VAL A 49 8.66 1.27 7.86
N LYS A 50 8.07 1.71 8.97
CA LYS A 50 7.71 0.85 10.10
C LYS A 50 6.23 0.48 9.98
N VAL A 51 5.92 -0.81 9.98
CA VAL A 51 4.54 -1.30 9.93
C VAL A 51 3.89 -1.11 11.28
N THR A 52 2.72 -0.47 11.31
CA THR A 52 1.96 -0.18 12.54
C THR A 52 0.75 -1.06 12.72
N ASN A 53 0.14 -1.54 11.62
CA ASN A 53 -1.05 -2.38 11.67
C ASN A 53 -1.14 -3.31 10.46
N ILE A 54 -1.78 -4.47 10.65
CA ILE A 54 -2.11 -5.42 9.59
C ILE A 54 -3.51 -5.98 9.88
N ARG A 55 -4.45 -5.80 8.95
CA ARG A 55 -5.81 -6.35 9.06
C ARG A 55 -6.33 -6.87 7.72
N LYS A 56 -7.48 -7.55 7.76
CA LYS A 56 -8.27 -7.91 6.58
C LYS A 56 -9.45 -6.93 6.43
N GLN A 57 -9.89 -6.72 5.20
CA GLN A 57 -11.04 -5.88 4.84
C GLN A 57 -11.56 -6.34 3.47
N ARG A 58 -12.85 -6.23 3.16
CA ARG A 58 -13.28 -6.32 1.75
C ARG A 58 -12.80 -5.09 0.96
N LEU A 59 -12.46 -5.27 -0.31
CA LEU A 59 -12.01 -4.15 -1.16
C LEU A 59 -13.08 -3.04 -1.23
N SER A 60 -14.35 -3.42 -1.32
CA SER A 60 -15.51 -2.51 -1.37
C SER A 60 -15.77 -1.74 -0.08
N GLU A 61 -15.29 -2.23 1.07
CA GLU A 61 -15.48 -1.62 2.40
C GLU A 61 -14.50 -0.49 2.70
N ILE A 62 -13.61 -0.15 1.76
CA ILE A 62 -12.74 1.02 1.88
C ILE A 62 -13.52 2.29 2.19
N THR A 63 -13.05 3.03 3.20
CA THR A 63 -13.58 4.33 3.61
C THR A 63 -12.84 5.48 2.92
N GLU A 64 -13.43 6.68 2.87
CA GLU A 64 -12.79 7.88 2.31
C GLU A 64 -11.45 8.22 2.99
N SER A 65 -11.38 8.08 4.32
CA SER A 65 -10.13 8.28 5.07
C SER A 65 -9.03 7.30 4.64
N GLU A 66 -9.40 6.06 4.33
CA GLU A 66 -8.45 5.05 3.87
C GLU A 66 -8.06 5.25 2.39
N VAL A 67 -8.94 5.82 1.57
CA VAL A 67 -8.57 6.26 0.20
C VAL A 67 -7.47 7.32 0.29
N LYS A 68 -7.64 8.30 1.19
CA LYS A 68 -6.61 9.33 1.46
C LYS A 68 -5.32 8.73 1.99
N ALA A 69 -5.41 7.77 2.91
CA ALA A 69 -4.25 7.04 3.43
C ALA A 69 -3.52 6.19 2.36
N GLU A 70 -4.23 5.75 1.32
CA GLU A 70 -3.63 5.14 0.13
C GLU A 70 -2.98 6.16 -0.82
N GLY A 71 -3.09 7.45 -0.55
CA GLY A 71 -2.58 8.54 -1.37
C GLY A 71 -3.45 8.85 -2.59
N MET A 72 -4.77 8.67 -2.47
CA MET A 72 -5.76 8.93 -3.52
C MET A 72 -6.95 9.74 -2.95
N GLU A 73 -7.81 10.28 -3.83
CA GLU A 73 -8.96 11.10 -3.41
C GLU A 73 -10.33 10.46 -3.74
N SER A 74 -10.39 9.49 -4.67
CA SER A 74 -11.64 8.82 -5.06
C SER A 74 -11.58 7.33 -4.79
N LYS A 75 -12.64 6.82 -4.15
CA LYS A 75 -12.86 5.40 -3.87
C LYS A 75 -12.96 4.61 -5.17
N GLU A 76 -13.68 5.14 -6.15
CA GLU A 76 -13.91 4.53 -7.45
C GLU A 76 -12.58 4.37 -8.21
N GLU A 77 -11.78 5.44 -8.27
CA GLU A 77 -10.46 5.41 -8.91
C GLU A 77 -9.49 4.49 -8.17
N PHE A 78 -9.55 4.45 -6.83
CA PHE A 78 -8.75 3.50 -6.05
C PHE A 78 -9.09 2.05 -6.38
N ILE A 79 -10.38 1.69 -6.36
CA ILE A 79 -10.85 0.33 -6.64
C ILE A 79 -10.49 -0.07 -8.07
N LYS A 80 -10.70 0.83 -9.04
CA LYS A 80 -10.34 0.61 -10.44
C LYS A 80 -8.84 0.34 -10.60
N LEU A 81 -7.98 1.20 -10.02
CA LEU A 81 -6.54 1.03 -10.06
C LEU A 81 -6.09 -0.27 -9.37
N PHE A 82 -6.70 -0.62 -8.24
CA PHE A 82 -6.39 -1.87 -7.53
C PHE A 82 -6.69 -3.08 -8.42
N LYS A 83 -7.87 -3.11 -9.05
CA LYS A 83 -8.29 -4.18 -9.96
C LYS A 83 -7.35 -4.28 -11.17
N GLU A 84 -6.94 -3.15 -11.74
CA GLU A 84 -5.94 -3.11 -12.83
C GLU A 84 -4.60 -3.70 -12.40
N ILE A 85 -4.05 -3.29 -11.25
CA ILE A 85 -2.76 -3.76 -10.74
C ILE A 85 -2.73 -5.29 -10.55
N TYR A 86 -3.87 -5.87 -10.15
CA TYR A 86 -3.99 -7.29 -9.85
C TYR A 86 -4.71 -8.10 -10.95
N ASN A 87 -5.04 -7.50 -12.10
CA ASN A 87 -5.79 -8.12 -13.19
C ASN A 87 -7.09 -8.80 -12.73
N LEU A 88 -7.87 -8.09 -11.90
CA LEU A 88 -9.14 -8.59 -11.40
C LEU A 88 -10.31 -8.17 -12.30
N SER A 89 -11.38 -8.98 -12.32
CA SER A 89 -12.61 -8.63 -13.03
C SER A 89 -13.31 -7.42 -12.39
N ALA A 90 -14.14 -6.71 -13.19
CA ALA A 90 -14.91 -5.57 -12.73
C ALA A 90 -15.85 -5.91 -11.55
N GLU A 91 -16.42 -7.12 -11.54
CA GLU A 91 -17.34 -7.58 -10.48
C GLU A 91 -16.64 -8.13 -9.23
N SER A 92 -15.31 -8.23 -9.23
CA SER A 92 -14.58 -8.78 -8.08
C SER A 92 -14.65 -7.87 -6.85
N ASP A 93 -14.87 -8.48 -5.69
CA ASP A 93 -14.74 -7.83 -4.38
C ASP A 93 -13.99 -8.74 -3.40
N PRO A 94 -12.66 -8.87 -3.55
CA PRO A 94 -11.87 -9.77 -2.73
C PRO A 94 -11.70 -9.23 -1.30
N GLU A 95 -11.48 -10.15 -0.36
CA GLU A 95 -10.85 -9.82 0.91
C GLU A 95 -9.37 -9.48 0.66
N VAL A 96 -8.92 -8.35 1.19
CA VAL A 96 -7.56 -7.83 1.02
C VAL A 96 -6.88 -7.64 2.36
N TRP A 97 -5.55 -7.76 2.36
CA TRP A 97 -4.70 -7.40 3.48
C TRP A 97 -4.38 -5.91 3.43
N VAL A 98 -4.79 -5.20 4.46
CA VAL A 98 -4.44 -3.81 4.69
C VAL A 98 -3.18 -3.76 5.55
N ILE A 99 -2.21 -2.93 5.13
CA ILE A 99 -0.97 -2.66 5.86
C ILE A 99 -0.92 -1.17 6.12
N GLU A 100 -0.79 -0.77 7.39
CA GLU A 100 -0.52 0.62 7.77
C GLU A 100 0.94 0.75 8.19
N PHE A 101 1.52 1.90 7.91
CA PHE A 101 2.92 2.18 8.17
C PHE A 101 3.17 3.68 8.25
N HIS A 102 4.29 4.07 8.85
CA HIS A 102 4.84 5.42 8.69
C HIS A 102 6.25 5.34 8.11
N THR A 103 6.66 6.39 7.40
CA THR A 103 8.06 6.55 7.00
C THR A 103 8.96 6.65 8.24
N VAL A 104 10.17 6.16 8.11
CA VAL A 104 11.24 6.36 9.10
C VAL A 104 12.41 7.02 8.40
N ASP A 105 13.11 7.89 9.13
CA ASP A 105 14.28 8.56 8.60
C ASP A 105 15.35 7.55 8.21
N GLN A 106 16.14 7.92 7.21
CA GLN A 106 17.30 7.13 6.82
C GLN A 106 18.49 7.64 7.64
N ASP A 107 18.78 6.96 8.74
CA ASP A 107 20.11 7.03 9.39
C ASP A 107 21.21 6.69 8.38
#